data_AF-A0A2E1XCP7-F1
#
_entry.id   AF-A0A2E1XCP7-F1
#
_cell.length_a   1.000
_cell.length_b   1.000
_cell.length_c   1.000
_cell.angle_alpha   90.00
_cell.angle_beta   90.00
_cell.angle_gamma   90.00
#
_symmetry.space_group_name_H-M   'P 1'
#
loop_
_entity.id
_entity.type
_entity.pdbx_description
1 polymer ?
#
loop_
_entity_poly.entity_id
_entity_poly.type
_entity_poly.pdbx_seq_one_letter_code
_entity_poly.pdbx_strand_id
1 'polypeptide(L)'
;MANEYSETQRSGGLAWLYAPVILILFLGGALSVGAYLYGDPQLTIVESIAAGFGGLAGIIIGLFAALFGVILGLIGALIGVVAAGGAVAMTLFIIGSPILAIILLFLLMRKSKSDCPDPAAHR
;
A
#
# COMPACT_ATOMS: atom_id res chain seq x y z
N MET A 1 -38.98 13.76 42.50
CA MET A 1 -38.63 13.39 41.11
C MET A 1 -37.17 13.74 40.93
N ALA A 2 -36.29 12.82 41.33
CA ALA A 2 -34.84 12.99 41.26
C ALA A 2 -34.34 12.44 39.93
N ASN A 3 -33.49 13.24 39.29
CA ASN A 3 -32.94 13.04 37.97
C ASN A 3 -31.89 11.92 38.01
N GLU A 4 -32.28 10.68 37.66
CA GLU A 4 -31.36 9.55 37.46
C GLU A 4 -30.65 9.66 36.10
N TYR A 5 -29.78 10.66 35.99
CA TYR A 5 -28.70 10.64 35.02
C TYR A 5 -27.39 10.57 35.80
N SER A 6 -26.81 9.35 35.91
CA SER A 6 -25.36 9.10 35.88
C SER A 6 -24.99 7.83 36.67
N GLU A 7 -25.11 6.63 36.08
CA GLU A 7 -24.26 5.52 36.53
C GLU A 7 -24.01 4.41 35.48
N THR A 8 -24.17 4.69 34.19
CA THR A 8 -23.72 3.77 33.12
C THR A 8 -22.24 3.98 32.74
N GLN A 9 -21.46 4.63 33.61
CA GLN A 9 -20.11 5.08 33.33
C GLN A 9 -19.07 4.31 34.16
N ARG A 10 -18.76 3.07 33.77
CA ARG A 10 -17.45 2.36 33.94
C ARG A 10 -17.57 0.84 33.77
N SER A 11 -17.93 0.38 32.56
CA SER A 11 -17.67 -1.01 32.14
C SER A 11 -17.25 -1.08 30.66
N GLY A 12 -16.59 -0.02 30.17
CA GLY A 12 -16.18 0.08 28.76
C GLY A 12 -15.01 -0.84 28.39
N GLY A 13 -14.13 -1.17 29.34
CA GLY A 13 -12.92 -1.97 29.06
C GLY A 13 -13.20 -3.45 28.80
N LEU A 14 -14.07 -4.07 29.59
CA LEU A 14 -14.45 -5.47 29.41
C LEU A 14 -15.36 -5.65 28.19
N ALA A 15 -16.30 -4.73 27.96
CA ALA A 15 -17.18 -4.79 26.80
C ALA A 15 -16.41 -4.75 25.48
N TRP A 16 -15.33 -3.96 25.39
CA TRP A 16 -14.47 -3.92 24.20
C TRP A 16 -13.65 -5.20 23.98
N LEU A 17 -13.33 -5.91 25.05
CA LEU A 17 -12.59 -7.17 25.00
C LEU A 17 -13.51 -8.35 24.68
N TYR A 18 -14.75 -8.32 25.17
CA TYR A 18 -15.78 -9.31 24.85
C TYR A 18 -16.46 -9.07 23.50
N ALA A 19 -16.55 -7.82 23.03
CA ALA A 19 -17.14 -7.50 21.73
C ALA A 19 -16.59 -8.34 20.55
N PRO A 20 -15.26 -8.46 20.34
CA PRO A 20 -14.74 -9.29 19.26
C PRO A 20 -15.01 -10.77 19.48
N VAL A 21 -14.95 -11.24 20.74
CA VAL A 21 -15.23 -12.64 21.09
C VAL A 21 -16.68 -13.00 20.77
N ILE A 22 -17.63 -12.15 21.19
CA ILE A 22 -19.06 -12.30 20.93
C ILE A 22 -19.33 -12.22 19.42
N LEU A 23 -18.69 -11.30 18.71
CA LEU A 23 -18.80 -11.19 17.25
C LEU A 23 -18.31 -12.45 16.54
N ILE A 24 -17.16 -13.00 16.95
CA ILE A 24 -16.59 -14.22 16.37
C ILE A 24 -17.51 -15.41 16.65
N LEU A 25 -18.01 -15.54 17.89
CA LEU A 25 -18.95 -16.59 18.27
C LEU A 25 -20.27 -16.49 17.49
N PHE A 26 -20.82 -15.28 17.36
CA PHE A 26 -22.08 -15.04 16.67
C PHE A 26 -21.95 -15.26 15.17
N LEU A 27 -20.92 -14.69 14.55
CA LEU A 27 -20.67 -14.81 13.12
C LEU A 27 -20.26 -16.23 12.76
N GLY A 28 -19.39 -16.86 13.55
CA GLY A 28 -18.99 -18.26 13.36
C GLY A 28 -20.18 -19.20 13.49
N GLY A 29 -21.01 -19.01 14.51
CA GLY A 29 -22.27 -19.75 14.67
C GLY A 29 -23.25 -19.53 13.51
N ALA A 30 -23.41 -18.30 13.03
CA ALA A 30 -24.27 -18.00 11.88
C ALA A 30 -23.75 -18.68 10.59
N LEU A 31 -22.44 -18.66 10.36
CA LEU A 31 -21.81 -19.39 9.25
C LEU A 31 -21.97 -20.91 9.41
N SER A 32 -21.93 -21.45 10.63
CA SER A 32 -22.15 -22.88 10.88
C SER A 32 -23.59 -23.30 10.56
N VAL A 33 -24.58 -22.47 10.91
CA VAL A 33 -25.98 -22.71 10.53
C VAL A 33 -26.13 -22.64 9.01
N GLY A 34 -25.49 -21.66 8.37
CA GLY A 34 -25.44 -21.57 6.90
C GLY A 34 -24.83 -22.81 6.25
N ALA A 35 -23.70 -23.30 6.77
CA ALA A 35 -23.04 -24.51 6.29
C ALA A 35 -23.88 -25.78 6.53
N TYR A 36 -24.65 -25.84 7.61
CA TYR A 36 -25.55 -26.97 7.88
C TYR A 36 -26.76 -27.00 6.95
N LEU A 37 -27.33 -25.83 6.61
CA LEU A 37 -28.54 -25.73 5.80
C LEU A 37 -28.27 -25.74 4.29
N TYR A 38 -27.13 -25.19 3.87
CA TYR A 38 -26.79 -24.97 2.46
C TYR A 38 -25.50 -25.67 2.01
N GLY A 39 -24.85 -26.44 2.88
CA GLY A 39 -23.64 -27.18 2.55
C GLY A 39 -23.96 -28.42 1.72
N ASP A 40 -23.38 -28.51 0.54
CA ASP A 40 -23.22 -29.76 -0.22
C ASP A 40 -21.77 -30.22 -0.10
N PRO A 41 -21.46 -31.42 0.44
CA PRO A 41 -22.34 -32.51 0.89
C PRO A 41 -22.96 -32.29 2.29
N GLN A 42 -23.95 -33.13 2.65
CA GLN A 42 -24.60 -33.13 3.98
C GLN A 42 -23.58 -33.34 5.11
N LEU A 43 -23.20 -32.24 5.74
CA LEU A 43 -22.25 -32.23 6.86
C LEU A 43 -22.97 -32.63 8.15
N THR A 44 -22.29 -33.44 8.96
CA THR A 44 -22.74 -33.71 10.33
C THR A 44 -22.72 -32.42 11.17
N ILE A 45 -23.44 -32.41 12.30
CA ILE A 45 -23.52 -31.24 13.20
C ILE A 45 -22.12 -30.74 13.63
N VAL A 46 -21.17 -31.65 13.82
CA VAL A 46 -19.80 -31.31 14.22
C VAL A 46 -19.03 -30.69 13.06
N GLU A 47 -19.20 -31.22 11.84
CA GLU A 47 -18.53 -30.72 10.64
C GLU A 47 -19.06 -29.36 10.20
N SER A 48 -20.36 -29.08 10.38
CA SER A 48 -20.91 -27.75 10.07
C SER A 48 -20.41 -26.67 11.04
N ILE A 49 -20.21 -27.02 12.31
CA ILE A 49 -19.55 -26.13 13.28
C ILE A 49 -18.12 -25.84 12.84
N ALA A 50 -17.35 -26.88 12.53
CA ALA A 50 -15.98 -26.76 12.05
C ALA A 50 -15.89 -25.95 10.74
N ALA A 51 -16.81 -26.15 9.80
CA ALA A 51 -16.86 -25.42 8.54
C ALA A 51 -17.19 -23.94 8.74
N GLY A 52 -18.15 -23.61 9.62
CA GLY A 52 -18.52 -22.22 9.89
C GLY A 52 -17.40 -21.41 10.56
N PHE A 53 -16.80 -21.97 11.61
CA PHE A 53 -15.65 -21.33 12.27
C PHE A 53 -14.38 -21.38 11.42
N GLY A 54 -14.19 -22.43 10.63
CA GLY A 54 -13.10 -22.53 9.66
C GLY A 54 -13.20 -21.48 8.55
N GLY A 55 -14.40 -21.25 8.04
CA GLY A 55 -14.69 -20.18 7.08
C GLY A 55 -14.42 -18.79 7.68
N LEU A 56 -14.85 -18.57 8.92
CA LEU A 56 -14.56 -17.33 9.64
C LEU A 56 -13.05 -17.11 9.85
N ALA A 57 -12.31 -18.16 10.23
CA ALA A 57 -10.85 -18.09 10.34
C ALA A 57 -10.21 -17.77 8.97
N GLY A 58 -10.70 -18.38 7.90
CA GLY A 58 -10.28 -18.07 6.52
C GLY A 58 -10.51 -16.61 6.14
N ILE A 59 -11.66 -16.03 6.51
CA ILE A 59 -11.96 -14.60 6.28
C ILE A 59 -10.97 -13.71 7.04
N ILE A 60 -10.71 -14.00 8.32
CA ILE A 60 -9.77 -13.23 9.13
C ILE A 60 -8.36 -13.29 8.55
N ILE A 61 -7.88 -14.50 8.24
CA ILE A 61 -6.55 -14.71 7.64
C ILE A 61 -6.47 -14.01 6.28
N GLY A 62 -7.51 -14.16 5.45
CA GLY A 62 -7.61 -13.51 4.14
C GLY A 62 -7.56 -11.99 4.23
N LEU A 63 -8.20 -11.40 5.25
CA LEU A 63 -8.16 -9.96 5.50
C LEU A 63 -6.74 -9.49 5.82
N PHE A 64 -6.02 -10.19 6.69
CA PHE A 64 -4.62 -9.88 6.99
C PHE A 64 -3.74 -10.07 5.75
N ALA A 65 -3.92 -11.16 5.01
CA ALA A 65 -3.18 -11.41 3.77
C ALA A 65 -3.42 -10.32 2.73
N ALA A 66 -4.66 -9.84 2.58
CA ALA A 66 -5.00 -8.72 1.70
C ALA A 66 -4.30 -7.43 2.15
N LEU A 67 -4.28 -7.15 3.45
CA LEU A 67 -3.56 -5.98 3.99
C LEU A 67 -2.06 -6.05 3.67
N PHE A 68 -1.42 -7.19 3.92
CA PHE A 68 -0.02 -7.41 3.55
C PHE A 68 0.20 -7.30 2.03
N GLY A 69 -0.71 -7.87 1.24
CA GLY A 69 -0.66 -7.79 -0.21
C GLY A 69 -0.73 -6.34 -0.72
N VAL A 70 -1.58 -5.49 -0.12
CA VAL A 70 -1.63 -4.06 -0.43
C VAL A 70 -0.33 -3.37 -0.08
N ILE A 71 0.24 -3.63 1.11
CA ILE A 71 1.51 -3.03 1.53
C ILE A 71 2.64 -3.42 0.57
N LEU A 72 2.78 -4.70 0.26
CA LEU A 72 3.79 -5.20 -0.69
C LEU A 72 3.55 -4.66 -2.10
N GLY A 73 2.29 -4.57 -2.53
CA GLY A 73 1.91 -3.99 -3.81
C GLY A 73 2.29 -2.52 -3.92
N LEU A 74 2.08 -1.73 -2.85
CA LEU A 74 2.48 -0.33 -2.80
C LEU A 74 4.00 -0.15 -2.85
N ILE A 75 4.75 -0.99 -2.11
CA ILE A 75 6.22 -0.99 -2.17
C ILE A 75 6.69 -1.34 -3.58
N GLY A 76 6.11 -2.38 -4.19
CA GLY A 76 6.41 -2.77 -5.56
C GLY A 76 6.10 -1.66 -6.56
N ALA A 77 4.96 -0.98 -6.41
CA ALA A 77 4.59 0.17 -7.24
C ALA A 77 5.59 1.32 -7.10
N LEU A 78 6.03 1.63 -5.87
CA LEU A 78 7.06 2.66 -5.64
C LEU A 78 8.36 2.34 -6.36
N ILE A 79 8.83 1.09 -6.25
CA ILE A 79 10.03 0.62 -6.97
C ILE A 79 9.81 0.73 -8.48
N GLY A 80 8.63 0.35 -8.98
CA GLY A 80 8.27 0.46 -10.39
C GLY A 80 8.30 1.90 -10.90
N VAL A 81 7.80 2.86 -10.13
CA VAL A 81 7.86 4.29 -10.47
C VAL A 81 9.30 4.79 -10.52
N VAL A 82 10.13 4.41 -9.56
CA VAL A 82 11.56 4.79 -9.55
C VAL A 82 12.29 4.20 -10.75
N ALA A 83 12.03 2.92 -11.07
CA ALA A 83 12.61 2.26 -12.23
C ALA A 83 12.17 2.92 -13.55
N ALA A 84 10.88 3.23 -13.68
CA ALA A 84 10.35 3.96 -14.84
C ALA A 84 10.96 5.36 -14.96
N GLY A 85 11.10 6.09 -13.85
CA GLY A 85 11.77 7.39 -13.82
C GLY A 85 13.23 7.31 -14.28
N GLY A 86 13.96 6.29 -13.82
CA GLY A 86 15.33 6.02 -14.27
C GLY A 86 15.42 5.72 -15.77
N ALA A 87 14.47 4.93 -16.30
CA ALA A 87 14.40 4.65 -17.73
C ALA A 87 14.16 5.92 -18.56
N VAL A 88 13.24 6.79 -18.11
CA VAL A 88 12.95 8.08 -18.78
C VAL A 88 14.15 9.04 -18.70
N ALA A 89 14.84 9.10 -17.56
CA ALA A 89 16.03 9.94 -17.42
C ALA A 89 17.15 9.49 -18.38
N MET A 90 17.35 8.17 -18.53
CA MET A 90 18.32 7.62 -19.48
C MET A 90 17.98 7.96 -20.92
N THR A 91 16.71 7.83 -21.33
CA THR A 91 16.30 8.15 -22.71
C THR A 91 16.47 9.63 -23.02
N LEU A 92 16.09 10.52 -22.08
CA LEU A 92 16.31 11.96 -22.21
C LEU A 92 17.79 12.32 -22.28
N PHE A 93 18.65 11.66 -21.50
CA PHE A 93 20.09 11.92 -21.53
C PHE A 93 20.70 11.53 -22.88
N ILE A 94 20.32 10.39 -23.44
CA ILE A 94 20.82 9.92 -24.74
C ILE A 94 20.44 10.90 -25.86
N ILE A 95 19.21 11.43 -25.84
CA ILE A 95 18.72 12.36 -26.88
C ILE A 95 19.25 13.79 -26.65
N GLY A 96 19.34 14.22 -25.39
CA GLY A 96 19.76 15.58 -25.02
C GLY A 96 21.27 15.81 -25.06
N SER A 97 22.07 14.78 -24.80
CA SER A 97 23.54 14.86 -24.77
C SER A 97 24.15 15.43 -26.06
N PRO A 98 23.75 14.98 -27.28
CA PRO A 98 24.23 15.58 -28.53
C PRO A 98 23.93 17.07 -28.67
N ILE A 99 22.73 17.50 -28.24
CA ILE A 99 22.30 18.90 -28.34
C ILE A 99 23.15 19.78 -27.42
N LEU A 100 23.35 19.34 -26.18
CA LEU A 100 24.21 20.01 -25.20
C LEU A 100 25.66 20.08 -25.69
N ALA A 101 26.19 19.01 -26.27
CA ALA A 101 27.52 18.97 -26.84
C ALA A 101 27.69 19.99 -27.98
N ILE A 102 26.72 20.10 -28.89
CA ILE A 102 26.74 21.09 -29.99
C ILE A 102 26.73 22.52 -29.45
N ILE A 103 25.87 22.82 -28.47
CA ILE A 103 25.79 24.15 -27.86
C ILE A 103 27.10 24.51 -27.16
N LEU A 104 27.65 23.58 -26.37
CA LEU A 104 28.95 23.77 -25.71
C LEU A 104 30.06 24.02 -26.72
N LEU A 105 30.13 23.22 -27.78
CA LEU A 105 31.13 23.36 -28.84
C LEU A 105 31.00 24.72 -29.54
N PHE A 106 29.77 25.18 -29.81
CA PHE A 106 29.53 26.50 -30.39
C PHE A 106 29.93 27.63 -29.43
N LEU A 107 29.59 27.55 -28.14
CA LEU A 107 29.99 28.53 -27.14
C LEU A 107 31.51 28.58 -26.96
N LEU A 108 32.19 27.44 -27.02
CA LEU A 108 33.65 27.33 -26.90
C LEU A 108 34.34 27.94 -28.12
N MET A 109 33.84 27.69 -29.33
CA MET A 109 34.30 28.39 -30.54
C MET A 109 34.01 29.89 -30.51
N ARG A 110 32.88 30.32 -29.93
CA ARG A 110 32.54 31.74 -29.78
C ARG A 110 33.46 32.44 -28.77
N LYS A 111 33.83 31.78 -27.68
CA LYS A 111 34.78 32.28 -26.68
C LYS A 111 36.23 32.29 -27.19
N SER A 112 36.64 31.27 -27.95
CA SER A 112 37.95 31.25 -28.61
C SER A 112 38.14 32.42 -29.58
N LYS A 113 37.06 32.98 -30.15
CA LYS A 113 37.13 34.21 -30.95
C LYS A 113 37.18 35.50 -30.13
N SER A 114 36.82 35.47 -28.84
CA SER A 114 36.89 36.64 -27.94
C SER A 114 38.20 36.72 -27.15
N ASP A 115 38.90 35.60 -26.97
CA ASP A 115 40.23 35.51 -26.33
C ASP A 115 41.37 35.59 -27.36
N CYS A 116 41.29 36.52 -28.33
CA CYS A 116 42.51 37.04 -28.95
C CYS A 116 43.06 38.10 -27.99
N PRO A 117 44.07 37.80 -27.16
CA PRO A 117 44.76 38.83 -26.39
C PRO A 117 45.30 39.88 -27.37
N ASP A 118 44.79 41.10 -27.22
CA ASP A 118 45.29 42.27 -27.90
C ASP A 118 46.80 42.40 -27.59
N PRO A 119 47.69 42.29 -28.59
CA PRO A 119 49.13 42.41 -28.38
C PRO A 119 49.55 43.82 -27.91
N ALA A 120 48.61 44.77 -27.77
CA ALA A 120 48.84 46.09 -27.21
C ALA A 120 48.79 46.16 -25.66
N ALA A 121 48.46 45.08 -24.95
CA ALA A 121 48.38 45.07 -23.48
C ALA A 121 49.75 45.01 -22.75
N HIS A 122 50.85 45.03 -23.50
CA HIS A 122 52.20 45.21 -22.96
C HIS A 122 52.70 46.63 -23.26
N ARG A 123 52.31 47.59 -22.40
CA ARG A 123 53.06 48.83 -22.22
C ARG A 123 53.07 49.22 -20.75
#